data_AF-A0A4U9WDC9-F1
#
_entry.id   AF-A0A4U9WDC9-F1
#
_cell.length_a   1.000
_cell.length_b   1.000
_cell.length_c   1.000
_cell.angle_alpha   90.00
_cell.angle_beta   90.00
_cell.angle_gamma   90.00
#
_symmetry.space_group_name_H-M   'P 1'
#
loop_
_entity.id
_entity.type
_entity.pdbx_description
1 polymer ?
#
loop_
_entity_poly.entity_id
_entity_poly.type
_entity_poly.pdbx_seq_one_letter_code
_entity_poly.pdbx_strand_id
1 'polypeptide(L)'
;MFDFSTPVDRHGTWCTQWDYIADRFGTADLLPFTISDMDFATAPCILEALQQRLQHGVLGYSRWQHEDFLGAVRHWYQQRFNAPIDTTKAVYGPSVIYMVAQLVRIWSAPGEYVVTHTPAL
;
A
#
# COMPACT_ATOMS: atom_id res chain seq x y z
N MET A 1 5.40 -21.08 9.95
CA MET A 1 5.87 -20.07 10.91
C MET A 1 6.62 -19.02 10.12
N PHE A 2 6.43 -17.73 10.40
CA PHE A 2 7.16 -16.65 9.72
C PHE A 2 8.48 -16.37 10.44
N ASP A 3 9.53 -16.07 9.69
CA ASP A 3 10.80 -15.61 10.22
C ASP A 3 10.90 -14.09 10.07
N PHE A 4 10.93 -13.40 11.22
CA PHE A 4 11.11 -11.94 11.30
C PHE A 4 12.48 -11.58 11.90
N SER A 5 13.34 -12.56 12.16
CA SER A 5 14.65 -12.37 12.78
C SER A 5 15.77 -12.31 11.76
N THR A 6 15.61 -12.96 10.61
CA THR A 6 16.58 -12.90 9.52
C THR A 6 16.60 -11.50 8.90
N PRO A 7 17.73 -10.76 8.96
CA PRO A 7 17.84 -9.46 8.31
C PRO A 7 17.77 -9.60 6.79
N VAL A 8 17.07 -8.68 6.14
CA VAL A 8 17.01 -8.57 4.68
C VAL A 8 17.80 -7.34 4.27
N ASP A 9 18.90 -7.53 3.52
CA ASP A 9 19.63 -6.41 2.94
C ASP A 9 18.80 -5.78 1.81
N ARG A 10 18.58 -4.48 1.90
CA ARG A 10 17.78 -3.69 0.94
C ARG A 10 18.63 -2.67 0.18
N HIS A 11 19.95 -2.63 0.38
CA HIS A 11 20.81 -1.77 -0.41
C HIS A 11 20.83 -2.20 -1.88
N GLY A 12 20.92 -1.22 -2.79
CA GLY A 12 20.89 -1.45 -4.23
C GLY A 12 19.53 -1.89 -4.77
N THR A 13 18.46 -1.77 -3.97
CA THR A 13 17.08 -2.08 -4.40
C THR A 13 16.32 -0.85 -4.87
N TRP A 14 16.96 0.32 -4.86
CA TRP A 14 16.38 1.63 -5.16
C TRP A 14 15.29 2.03 -4.16
N CYS A 15 15.42 1.59 -2.90
CA CYS A 15 14.42 1.87 -1.88
C CYS A 15 14.68 3.23 -1.20
N THR A 16 13.63 4.01 -0.97
CA THR A 16 13.71 5.33 -0.33
C THR A 16 14.37 5.27 1.05
N GLN A 17 14.11 4.19 1.79
CA GLN A 17 14.56 4.04 3.16
C GLN A 17 16.10 3.94 3.27
N TRP A 18 16.74 3.10 2.45
CA TRP A 18 18.16 2.81 2.56
C TRP A 18 19.00 3.53 1.49
N ASP A 19 18.59 3.50 0.22
CA ASP A 19 19.41 4.00 -0.90
C ASP A 19 19.35 5.52 -1.06
N TYR A 20 18.26 6.16 -0.60
CA TYR A 20 18.02 7.61 -0.73
C TYR A 20 18.00 8.36 0.60
N ILE A 21 18.67 7.80 1.62
CA ILE A 21 18.71 8.38 2.96
C ILE A 21 19.44 9.72 3.00
N ALA A 22 20.52 9.85 2.21
CA ALA A 22 21.29 11.08 2.10
C ALA A 22 20.48 12.22 1.48
N ASP A 23 19.62 11.94 0.51
CA ASP A 23 18.74 12.94 -0.10
C ASP A 23 17.78 13.56 0.92
N ARG A 24 17.36 12.76 1.92
CA ARG A 24 16.37 13.16 2.92
C ARG A 24 16.99 13.80 4.16
N PHE A 25 18.17 13.33 4.57
CA PHE A 25 18.82 13.72 5.84
C PHE A 25 20.17 14.41 5.67
N GLY A 26 20.66 14.58 4.44
CA GLY A 26 21.94 15.21 4.12
C GLY A 26 23.17 14.37 4.47
N THR A 27 23.00 13.14 4.93
CA THR A 27 24.09 12.24 5.36
C THR A 27 23.81 10.83 4.88
N ALA A 28 24.81 10.20 4.25
CA ALA A 28 24.76 8.79 3.85
C ALA A 28 24.97 7.87 5.06
N ASP A 29 24.78 6.56 4.88
CA ASP A 29 25.11 5.52 5.87
C ASP A 29 24.43 5.67 7.24
N LEU A 30 23.27 6.32 7.28
CA LEU A 30 22.43 6.35 8.47
C LEU A 30 21.62 5.04 8.59
N LEU A 31 21.24 4.68 9.82
CA LEU A 31 20.28 3.60 10.07
C LEU A 31 18.86 4.18 10.07
N PRO A 32 18.03 3.92 9.05
CA PRO A 32 16.74 4.60 8.90
C PRO A 32 15.62 3.96 9.72
N PHE A 33 14.83 4.80 10.39
CA PHE A 33 13.53 4.43 11.00
C PHE A 33 12.46 5.47 10.64
N THR A 34 12.32 5.78 9.34
CA THR A 34 11.69 7.04 8.90
C THR A 34 10.61 6.91 7.82
N ILE A 35 10.49 5.74 7.17
CA ILE A 35 9.48 5.46 6.16
C ILE A 35 8.60 4.32 6.68
N SER A 36 7.30 4.38 6.42
CA SER A 36 6.34 3.37 6.86
C SER A 36 6.24 2.20 5.88
N ASP A 37 7.38 1.59 5.54
CA ASP A 37 7.46 0.24 4.96
C ASP A 37 8.14 -0.72 5.97
N MET A 38 8.53 -1.93 5.55
CA MET A 38 9.10 -2.93 6.45
C MET A 38 10.37 -3.55 5.86
N ASP A 39 11.31 -3.89 6.73
CA ASP A 39 12.51 -4.69 6.39
C ASP A 39 12.25 -6.21 6.53
N PHE A 40 11.01 -6.65 6.27
CA PHE A 40 10.61 -8.04 6.29
C PHE A 40 10.29 -8.55 4.88
N ALA A 41 10.60 -9.82 4.64
CA ALA A 41 10.13 -10.50 3.44
C ALA A 41 8.58 -10.50 3.39
N THR A 42 8.04 -10.31 2.19
CA THR A 42 6.60 -10.44 1.94
C THR A 42 6.14 -11.88 2.25
N ALA A 43 4.90 -12.04 2.73
CA ALA A 43 4.37 -13.35 3.08
C ALA A 43 4.44 -14.35 1.89
N PRO A 44 4.81 -15.63 2.12
CA PRO A 44 4.99 -16.61 1.05
C PRO A 44 3.79 -16.74 0.11
N CYS A 45 2.57 -16.74 0.65
CA CYS A 45 1.35 -16.84 -0.17
C CYS A 45 1.17 -15.68 -1.16
N ILE A 46 1.68 -14.49 -0.83
CA ILE A 46 1.64 -13.33 -1.74
C ILE A 46 2.69 -13.52 -2.84
N LEU A 47 3.90 -13.95 -2.48
CA LEU A 47 4.97 -14.23 -3.45
C LEU A 47 4.57 -15.34 -4.42
N GLU A 48 3.96 -16.42 -3.92
CA GLU A 48 3.45 -17.53 -4.73
C GLU A 48 2.36 -17.06 -5.71
N ALA A 49 1.40 -16.25 -5.25
CA ALA A 49 0.35 -15.70 -6.13
C ALA A 49 0.93 -14.81 -7.23
N LEU A 50 1.93 -13.98 -6.91
CA LEU A 50 2.63 -13.15 -7.89
C LEU A 50 3.41 -14.01 -8.90
N GLN A 51 4.14 -15.03 -8.44
CA GLN A 51 4.87 -15.95 -9.31
C GLN A 51 3.92 -16.71 -10.25
N GLN A 52 2.82 -17.23 -9.73
CA GLN A 52 1.79 -17.89 -10.53
C GLN A 52 1.21 -16.94 -11.59
N ARG A 53 0.95 -15.68 -11.22
CA ARG A 53 0.48 -14.68 -12.19
C ARG A 53 1.50 -14.42 -13.29
N LEU A 54 2.79 -14.37 -12.96
CA LEU A 54 3.87 -14.17 -13.92
C LEU A 54 4.03 -15.36 -14.89
N GLN A 55 3.77 -16.59 -14.45
CA GLN A 55 3.83 -17.79 -15.31
C GLN A 55 2.88 -17.75 -16.50
N HIS A 56 1.78 -17.00 -16.42
CA HIS A 56 0.84 -16.83 -17.55
C HIS A 56 1.48 -16.12 -18.77
N GLY A 57 2.53 -15.31 -18.57
CA GLY A 57 3.27 -14.65 -19.66
C GLY A 57 2.58 -13.46 -20.34
N VAL A 58 1.24 -13.35 -20.27
CA VAL A 58 0.50 -12.18 -20.79
C VAL A 58 0.11 -11.24 -19.65
N LEU A 59 0.57 -9.97 -19.71
CA LEU A 59 0.38 -8.91 -18.69
C LEU A 59 -0.41 -7.72 -19.25
N GLY A 60 -1.47 -8.00 -20.03
CA GLY A 60 -2.36 -6.97 -20.58
C GLY A 60 -3.34 -6.38 -19.56
N TYR A 61 -4.32 -5.61 -20.07
CA TYR A 61 -5.34 -4.96 -19.25
C TYR A 61 -6.06 -5.94 -18.33
N SER A 62 -6.09 -5.62 -17.04
CA SER A 62 -6.75 -6.40 -16.00
C SER A 62 -7.87 -5.57 -15.38
N ARG A 63 -9.00 -6.20 -15.05
CA ARG A 63 -10.11 -5.56 -14.35
C ARG A 63 -10.15 -6.07 -12.91
N TRP A 64 -10.31 -5.17 -11.95
CA TRP A 64 -10.36 -5.49 -10.52
C TRP A 64 -11.78 -5.84 -10.03
N GLN A 65 -12.82 -5.48 -10.79
CA GLN A 65 -14.23 -5.66 -10.41
C GLN A 65 -14.70 -7.10 -10.65
N HIS A 66 -14.14 -8.06 -9.91
CA HIS A 66 -14.55 -9.46 -9.91
C HIS A 66 -14.59 -10.01 -8.47
N GLU A 67 -15.30 -11.12 -8.27
CA GLU A 67 -15.56 -11.65 -6.92
C GLU A 67 -14.30 -12.15 -6.20
N ASP A 68 -13.26 -12.60 -6.90
CA ASP A 68 -12.02 -13.01 -6.21
C ASP A 68 -11.37 -11.81 -5.48
N PHE A 69 -11.38 -10.63 -6.11
CA PHE A 69 -10.87 -9.41 -5.49
C PHE A 69 -11.86 -8.84 -4.46
N LEU A 70 -13.11 -8.59 -4.87
CA LEU A 70 -14.13 -7.96 -4.02
C LEU A 70 -14.50 -8.84 -2.82
N GLY A 71 -14.60 -10.15 -3.03
CA GLY A 71 -14.88 -11.14 -1.99
C GLY A 71 -13.76 -11.23 -0.96
N ALA A 72 -12.50 -11.12 -1.37
CA ALA A 72 -11.37 -11.07 -0.44
C ALA A 72 -11.41 -9.81 0.46
N VAL A 73 -11.71 -8.64 -0.11
CA VAL A 73 -11.88 -7.39 0.66
C VAL A 73 -13.07 -7.53 1.62
N ARG A 74 -14.21 -8.04 1.14
CA ARG A 74 -15.42 -8.26 1.95
C ARG A 74 -15.15 -9.18 3.13
N HIS A 75 -14.47 -10.29 2.88
CA HIS A 75 -14.08 -11.26 3.88
C HIS A 75 -13.13 -10.64 4.92
N TRP A 76 -12.10 -9.91 4.49
CA TRP A 76 -11.14 -9.29 5.39
C TRP A 76 -11.80 -8.33 6.39
N TYR A 77 -12.66 -7.43 5.90
CA TYR A 77 -13.37 -6.48 6.77
C TYR A 77 -14.29 -7.18 7.77
N GLN A 78 -15.03 -8.19 7.33
CA GLN A 78 -15.90 -8.96 8.21
C GLN A 78 -15.11 -9.70 9.28
N GLN A 79 -14.01 -10.38 8.92
CA GLN A 79 -13.26 -11.19 9.88
C GLN A 79 -12.42 -10.35 10.86
N ARG A 80 -11.83 -9.24 10.39
CA ARG A 80 -10.94 -8.42 11.22
C ARG A 80 -11.67 -7.39 12.07
N PHE A 81 -12.77 -6.87 11.56
CA PHE A 81 -13.45 -5.71 12.17
C PHE A 81 -14.93 -5.96 12.45
N ASN A 82 -15.46 -7.15 12.14
CA ASN A 82 -16.90 -7.43 12.17
C ASN A 82 -17.72 -6.38 11.39
N ALA A 83 -17.13 -5.87 10.31
CA ALA A 83 -17.67 -4.76 9.54
C ALA A 83 -18.13 -5.26 8.16
N PRO A 84 -19.45 -5.29 7.90
CA PRO A 84 -19.95 -5.59 6.56
C PRO A 84 -19.65 -4.43 5.62
N ILE A 85 -19.14 -4.73 4.43
CA ILE A 85 -18.91 -3.74 3.37
C ILE A 85 -19.78 -4.04 2.15
N ASP A 86 -20.39 -2.99 1.61
CA ASP A 86 -21.12 -3.03 0.35
C ASP A 86 -20.15 -2.88 -0.82
N THR A 87 -19.73 -4.00 -1.39
CA THR A 87 -18.75 -4.03 -2.48
C THR A 87 -19.27 -3.37 -3.76
N THR A 88 -20.58 -3.14 -3.90
CA THR A 88 -21.14 -2.40 -5.06
C THR A 88 -20.75 -0.92 -5.06
N LYS A 89 -20.36 -0.39 -3.90
CA LYS A 89 -19.89 1.00 -3.71
C LYS A 89 -18.36 1.11 -3.70
N ALA A 90 -17.64 0.00 -3.94
CA ALA A 90 -16.19 0.03 -3.94
C ALA A 90 -15.67 0.90 -5.09
N VAL A 91 -14.65 1.71 -4.80
CA VAL A 91 -13.90 2.47 -5.79
C VAL A 91 -12.43 2.09 -5.66
N TYR A 92 -11.80 1.77 -6.78
CA TYR A 92 -10.38 1.44 -6.82
C TYR A 92 -9.56 2.70 -7.10
N GLY A 93 -8.52 2.90 -6.29
CA GLY A 93 -7.57 3.99 -6.44
C GLY A 93 -6.14 3.52 -6.21
N PRO A 94 -5.15 4.17 -6.83
CA PRO A 94 -3.74 3.75 -6.75
C PRO A 94 -3.11 4.02 -5.37
N SER A 95 -3.63 4.98 -4.59
CA SER A 95 -3.17 5.27 -3.24
C SER A 95 -4.25 6.00 -2.42
N VAL A 96 -4.11 5.96 -1.10
CA VAL A 96 -5.01 6.68 -0.17
C VAL A 96 -4.96 8.19 -0.43
N ILE A 97 -3.76 8.78 -0.55
CA ILE A 97 -3.59 10.22 -0.78
C ILE A 97 -4.18 10.66 -2.13
N TYR A 98 -4.05 9.85 -3.18
CA TYR A 98 -4.71 10.14 -4.45
C TYR A 98 -6.23 10.21 -4.27
N MET A 99 -6.82 9.24 -3.57
CA MET A 99 -8.27 9.22 -3.33
C MET A 99 -8.71 10.41 -2.47
N VAL A 100 -7.97 10.75 -1.42
CA VAL A 100 -8.25 11.96 -0.61
C VAL A 100 -8.20 13.22 -1.48
N ALA A 101 -7.19 13.37 -2.34
CA ALA A 101 -7.10 14.51 -3.24
C ALA A 101 -8.27 14.58 -4.23
N GLN A 102 -8.76 13.44 -4.74
CA GLN A 102 -9.96 13.41 -5.58
C GLN A 102 -11.21 13.79 -4.80
N LEU A 103 -11.37 13.28 -3.57
CA LEU A 103 -12.51 13.63 -2.72
C LEU A 103 -12.55 15.13 -2.40
N VAL A 104 -11.40 15.74 -2.10
CA VAL A 104 -11.32 17.20 -1.91
C VAL A 104 -11.76 17.94 -3.17
N ARG A 105 -11.28 17.55 -4.36
CA ARG A 105 -11.69 18.20 -5.62
C ARG A 105 -13.19 18.05 -5.93
N ILE A 106 -13.81 16.94 -5.53
CA ILE A 106 -15.22 16.65 -5.83
C ILE A 106 -16.14 17.30 -4.79
N TRP A 107 -15.70 17.40 -3.54
CA TRP A 107 -16.52 17.85 -2.41
C TRP A 107 -16.19 19.23 -1.89
N SER A 108 -15.26 19.96 -2.51
CA SER A 108 -14.99 21.36 -2.17
C SER A 108 -14.74 22.25 -3.39
N ALA A 109 -14.80 23.56 -3.15
CA ALA A 109 -14.44 24.61 -4.08
C ALA A 109 -13.20 25.40 -3.62
N PRO A 110 -12.50 26.09 -4.54
CA PRO A 110 -11.42 27.01 -4.16
C PRO A 110 -11.91 28.05 -3.13
N GLY A 111 -11.19 28.16 -2.01
CA GLY A 111 -11.54 29.06 -0.90
C GLY A 111 -12.30 28.39 0.25
N GLU A 112 -12.75 27.15 0.09
CA GLU A 112 -13.32 26.36 1.19
C GLU A 112 -12.23 25.65 2.02
N TYR A 113 -12.60 25.22 3.22
CA TYR A 113 -11.66 24.68 4.22
C TYR A 113 -11.94 23.20 4.51
N VAL A 114 -10.87 22.44 4.75
CA VAL A 114 -10.91 21.03 5.20
C VAL A 114 -10.36 20.96 6.62
N VAL A 115 -11.14 20.38 7.54
CA VAL A 115 -10.72 20.20 8.93
C VAL A 115 -9.83 18.97 9.05
N THR A 116 -8.70 19.12 9.75
CA THR A 116 -7.76 18.04 10.08
C THR A 116 -7.40 18.06 11.56
N HIS A 117 -7.18 16.90 12.16
CA HIS A 117 -6.71 16.80 13.55
C HIS A 117 -5.19 16.61 13.57
N THR A 118 -4.46 17.63 14.01
CA THR A 118 -2.98 17.60 14.09
C THR A 118 -2.49 17.20 15.49
N PRO A 119 -1.35 16.50 15.61
CA PRO A 119 -0.45 16.10 14.53
C PRO A 119 -1.02 14.95 13.71
N ALA A 120 -0.88 15.05 12.39
CA ALA A 120 -1.19 13.99 11.43
C ALA A 120 0.03 13.79 10.53
N LEU A 121 0.22 12.56 10.06
CA LEU A 121 1.25 12.18 9.10
C LEU A 121 0.78 12.43 7.67
#